data_AF-A0A2S9Y633-F1
#
_entry.id   AF-A0A2S9Y633-F1
#
_cell.length_a   1.000
_cell.length_b   1.000
_cell.length_c   1.000
_cell.angle_alpha   90.00
_cell.angle_beta   90.00
_cell.angle_gamma   90.00
#
_symmetry.space_group_name_H-M   'P 1'
#
loop_
_entity.id
_entity.type
_entity.pdbx_description
1 polymer ?
#
loop_
_entity_poly.entity_id
_entity_poly.type
_entity_poly.pdbx_seq_one_letter_code
_entity_poly.pdbx_strand_id
1 'polypeptide(L)'
;MSVRCPPRPATLAILASWLGLALGACGCESGAVGERGPGGVVVERIDLRERAVLEGEVVERLDTGGYVYLRLSIIHDSAAPWLTPHTQLRWVALDGEPPGLGERVRARSLGRRSRVWEPRLERDFEVLEYVALLR
;
A
#
# COMPACT_ATOMS: atom_id res chain seq x y z
N MET A 1 9.34 -19.98 29.54
CA MET A 1 10.60 -19.50 28.94
C MET A 1 10.35 -18.08 28.44
N SER A 2 10.87 -17.07 29.15
CA SER A 2 10.57 -15.65 28.93
C SER A 2 11.59 -15.01 27.98
N VAL A 3 11.12 -14.42 26.89
CA VAL A 3 11.95 -13.63 25.96
C VAL A 3 11.95 -12.17 26.43
N ARG A 4 13.12 -11.66 26.80
CA ARG A 4 13.35 -10.27 27.21
C ARG A 4 13.57 -9.42 25.95
N CYS A 5 12.72 -8.42 25.72
CA CYS A 5 12.99 -7.36 24.74
C CYS A 5 14.09 -6.42 25.26
N PRO A 6 15.04 -5.98 24.41
CA PRO A 6 15.88 -4.83 24.73
C PRO A 6 15.12 -3.50 24.51
N PRO A 7 15.39 -2.45 25.30
CA PRO A 7 14.69 -1.16 25.22
C PRO A 7 15.16 -0.33 24.02
N ARG A 8 14.19 0.32 23.34
CA ARG A 8 14.44 1.40 22.36
C ARG A 8 14.95 2.65 23.10
N PRO A 9 16.02 3.31 22.65
CA PRO A 9 16.31 4.67 23.11
C PRO A 9 15.36 5.66 22.42
N ALA A 10 14.57 6.35 23.23
CA ALA A 10 13.89 7.59 22.87
C ALA A 10 14.83 8.77 23.18
N THR A 11 15.12 9.62 22.19
CA THR A 11 15.63 10.97 22.47
C THR A 11 15.10 11.97 21.43
N LEU A 12 14.38 12.96 21.94
CA LEU A 12 13.90 14.18 21.31
C LEU A 12 15.05 15.04 20.74
N ALA A 13 14.77 15.75 19.65
CA ALA A 13 15.36 17.07 19.41
C ALA A 13 14.33 17.97 18.69
N ILE A 14 13.75 18.86 19.48
CA ILE A 14 13.01 20.05 19.06
C ILE A 14 14.04 21.06 18.57
N LEU A 15 13.85 21.66 17.39
CA LEU A 15 14.29 23.04 17.13
C LEU A 15 13.25 23.76 16.26
N ALA A 16 12.55 24.67 16.92
CA ALA A 16 11.80 25.75 16.30
C ALA A 16 12.78 26.72 15.63
N SER A 17 12.41 27.25 14.47
CA SER A 17 12.99 28.48 13.96
C SER A 17 11.87 29.39 13.46
N TRP A 18 11.60 30.41 14.27
CA TRP A 18 10.75 31.55 13.98
C TRP A 18 11.64 32.66 13.40
N LEU A 19 11.30 33.14 12.21
CA LEU A 19 11.63 34.44 11.63
C LEU A 19 10.57 34.63 10.54
N GLY A 20 9.74 35.66 10.44
CA GLY A 20 9.85 37.04 10.92
C GLY A 20 9.38 37.93 9.75
N LEU A 21 8.14 38.41 9.85
CA LEU A 21 7.51 39.57 9.20
C LEU A 21 7.74 39.87 7.69
N ALA A 22 6.64 39.93 6.95
CA ALA A 22 6.35 41.09 6.10
C ALA A 22 4.84 41.36 6.05
N LEU A 23 4.47 42.59 6.40
CA LEU A 23 3.12 43.14 6.33
C LEU A 23 2.61 43.16 4.89
N GLY A 24 1.34 42.81 4.71
CA GLY A 24 0.56 43.07 3.50
C GLY A 24 -0.90 43.24 3.88
N ALA A 25 -1.27 44.44 4.36
CA ALA A 25 -2.66 44.83 4.53
C ALA A 25 -3.23 45.26 3.17
N CYS A 26 -4.27 44.56 2.71
CA CYS A 26 -5.34 45.12 1.89
C CYS A 26 -6.58 44.26 2.14
N GLY A 27 -7.57 44.87 2.79
CA GLY A 27 -8.88 44.26 2.97
C GLY A 27 -9.65 44.15 1.66
N CYS A 28 -10.51 43.15 1.59
CA CYS A 28 -11.88 43.24 1.10
C CYS A 28 -12.63 42.02 1.63
N GLU A 29 -13.62 42.30 2.47
CA GLU A 29 -14.77 41.46 2.77
C GLU A 29 -15.35 40.74 1.54
N SER A 30 -15.72 39.47 1.68
CA SER A 30 -17.12 39.03 1.52
C SER A 30 -17.25 37.49 1.53
N GLY A 31 -18.17 37.00 2.36
CA GLY A 31 -19.03 35.86 2.01
C GLY A 31 -18.48 34.44 2.19
N ALA A 32 -18.70 33.85 3.36
CA ALA A 32 -19.69 32.77 3.56
C ALA A 32 -19.41 32.04 4.88
N VAL A 33 -20.27 32.28 5.87
CA VAL A 33 -20.41 31.42 7.05
C VAL A 33 -21.01 30.11 6.55
N GLY A 34 -20.14 29.16 6.20
CA GLY A 34 -20.52 27.76 6.08
C GLY A 34 -20.63 27.17 7.49
N GLU A 35 -21.85 26.88 7.92
CA GLU A 35 -22.15 26.15 9.14
C GLU A 35 -21.19 24.96 9.32
N ARG A 36 -20.44 24.97 10.42
CA ARG A 36 -19.76 23.78 10.93
C ARG A 36 -20.83 22.82 11.45
N GLY A 37 -21.34 21.97 10.57
CA GLY A 37 -21.98 20.71 10.96
C GLY A 37 -20.92 19.76 11.53
N PRO A 38 -21.21 19.02 12.61
CA PRO A 38 -20.27 18.09 13.19
C PRO A 38 -20.15 16.84 12.31
N GLY A 39 -18.93 16.44 11.97
CA GLY A 39 -18.64 15.05 11.59
C GLY A 39 -18.97 14.65 10.15
N GLY A 40 -18.61 15.46 9.16
CA GLY A 40 -18.52 14.97 7.78
C GLY A 40 -17.27 14.11 7.60
N VAL A 41 -17.40 12.79 7.78
CA VAL A 41 -16.37 11.86 7.30
C VAL A 41 -16.32 12.03 5.78
N VAL A 42 -15.27 12.68 5.28
CA VAL A 42 -14.98 12.69 3.84
C VAL A 42 -14.59 11.25 3.49
N VAL A 43 -15.58 10.47 3.04
CA VAL A 43 -15.33 9.17 2.42
C VAL A 43 -14.79 9.48 1.04
N GLU A 44 -13.47 9.67 0.96
CA GLU A 44 -12.76 9.73 -0.30
C GLU A 44 -12.99 8.40 -1.03
N ARG A 45 -13.85 8.42 -2.05
CA ARG A 45 -14.12 7.26 -2.88
C ARG A 45 -12.88 7.02 -3.73
N ILE A 46 -12.08 6.04 -3.33
CA ILE A 46 -10.92 5.62 -4.12
C ILE A 46 -11.41 4.96 -5.41
N ASP A 47 -11.13 5.58 -6.56
CA ASP A 47 -11.37 4.94 -7.86
C ASP A 47 -10.35 3.81 -8.06
N LEU A 48 -10.85 2.58 -8.11
CA LEU A 48 -10.02 1.39 -8.35
C LEU A 48 -9.32 1.45 -9.72
N ARG A 49 -9.82 2.24 -10.68
CA ARG A 49 -9.20 2.43 -12.00
C ARG A 49 -7.85 3.13 -11.91
N GLU A 50 -7.64 3.96 -10.90
CA GLU A 50 -6.39 4.70 -10.65
C GLU A 50 -5.35 3.86 -9.92
N ARG A 51 -5.72 2.67 -9.43
CA ARG A 51 -4.78 1.77 -8.76
C ARG A 51 -3.75 1.20 -9.74
N ALA A 52 -2.57 0.97 -9.20
CA ALA A 52 -1.43 0.41 -9.91
C ALA A 52 -1.76 -0.95 -10.54
N VAL A 53 -1.20 -1.18 -11.72
CA VAL A 53 -1.22 -2.46 -12.41
C VAL A 53 0.17 -3.07 -12.34
N LEU A 54 0.20 -4.31 -11.88
CA LEU A 54 1.38 -5.16 -11.80
C LEU A 54 1.34 -6.14 -12.97
N GLU A 55 2.46 -6.29 -13.65
CA GLU A 55 2.68 -7.37 -14.61
C GLU A 55 3.89 -8.17 -14.17
N GLY A 56 3.76 -9.48 -14.14
CA GLY A 56 4.83 -10.35 -13.67
C GLY A 56 4.59 -11.83 -13.94
N GLU A 57 5.62 -12.62 -13.70
CA GLU A 57 5.58 -14.07 -13.83
C GLU A 57 5.36 -14.72 -12.46
N VAL A 58 4.51 -15.74 -12.40
CA VAL A 58 4.26 -16.51 -11.17
C VAL A 58 5.43 -17.45 -10.90
N VAL A 59 6.22 -17.19 -9.85
CA VAL A 59 7.39 -18.02 -9.50
C VAL A 59 7.17 -18.94 -8.30
N GLU A 60 6.19 -18.62 -7.44
CA GLU A 60 5.80 -19.45 -6.29
C GLU A 60 4.28 -19.34 -6.11
N ARG A 61 3.65 -20.43 -5.69
CA ARG A 61 2.20 -20.51 -5.43
C ARG A 61 1.94 -21.30 -4.16
N LEU A 62 1.11 -20.75 -3.28
CA LEU A 62 0.66 -21.38 -2.04
C LEU A 62 -0.87 -21.28 -1.96
N ASP A 63 -1.54 -22.43 -1.99
CA ASP A 63 -2.99 -22.52 -1.94
C ASP A 63 -3.48 -22.78 -0.51
N THR A 64 -4.44 -21.98 -0.03
CA THR A 64 -4.96 -22.10 1.36
C THR A 64 -6.49 -22.25 1.43
N GLY A 65 -7.15 -22.41 0.29
CA GLY A 65 -8.62 -22.53 0.17
C GLY A 65 -9.40 -21.22 0.38
N GLY A 66 -8.75 -20.14 0.81
CA GLY A 66 -9.34 -18.79 0.85
C GLY A 66 -8.71 -17.91 -0.24
N TYR A 67 -7.55 -17.33 0.07
CA TYR A 67 -6.71 -16.68 -0.92
C TYR A 67 -5.69 -17.67 -1.50
N VAL A 68 -5.30 -17.41 -2.74
CA VAL A 68 -4.12 -17.98 -3.36
C VAL A 68 -2.99 -16.97 -3.20
N TYR A 69 -1.91 -17.39 -2.55
CA TYR A 69 -0.74 -16.57 -2.35
C TYR A 69 0.26 -16.84 -3.46
N LEU A 70 0.60 -15.82 -4.24
CA LEU A 70 1.52 -15.93 -5.36
C LEU A 70 2.75 -15.07 -5.08
N ARG A 71 3.92 -15.59 -5.42
CA ARG A 71 5.12 -14.77 -5.54
C ARG A 71 5.31 -14.43 -7.00
N LEU A 72 5.26 -13.14 -7.31
CA LEU A 72 5.43 -12.63 -8.65
C LEU A 72 6.85 -12.10 -8.82
N SER A 73 7.47 -12.44 -9.94
CA SER A 73 8.62 -11.73 -10.47
C SER A 73 8.10 -10.55 -11.29
N ILE A 74 8.17 -9.34 -10.73
CA ILE A 74 7.58 -8.15 -11.34
C ILE A 74 8.41 -7.73 -12.56
N ILE A 75 7.74 -7.66 -13.71
CA ILE A 75 8.27 -7.19 -15.00
C ILE A 75 7.92 -5.71 -15.18
N HIS A 76 6.70 -5.32 -14.80
CA HIS A 76 6.22 -3.94 -14.87
C HIS A 76 5.38 -3.58 -13.64
N ASP A 77 5.62 -2.39 -13.08
CA ASP A 77 4.80 -1.80 -12.02
C ASP A 77 4.40 -0.39 -12.45
N SER A 78 3.10 -0.20 -12.73
CA SER A 78 2.61 1.09 -13.20
C SER A 78 2.64 2.20 -12.14
N ALA A 79 2.82 1.86 -10.85
CA ALA A 79 3.05 2.86 -9.80
C ALA A 79 4.44 3.50 -9.90
N ALA A 80 5.38 2.80 -10.53
CA ALA A 80 6.77 3.20 -10.57
C ALA A 80 7.42 2.86 -11.93
N PRO A 81 6.88 3.38 -13.05
CA PRO A 81 7.29 3.00 -14.42
C PRO A 81 8.73 3.38 -14.76
N TRP A 82 9.35 4.27 -13.98
CA TRP A 82 10.73 4.71 -14.15
C TRP A 82 11.75 3.81 -13.43
N LEU A 83 11.31 2.91 -12.56
CA LEU A 83 12.23 1.90 -12.06
C LEU A 83 12.53 0.93 -13.20
N THR A 84 13.81 0.76 -13.51
CA THR A 84 14.30 -0.29 -14.40
C THR A 84 13.67 -1.63 -13.99
N PRO A 85 13.40 -2.56 -14.93
CA PRO A 85 12.92 -3.89 -14.61
C PRO A 85 14.02 -4.65 -13.88
N HIS A 86 14.12 -4.42 -12.59
CA HIS A 86 14.75 -5.33 -11.65
C HIS A 86 13.62 -6.26 -11.25
N THR A 87 13.85 -7.57 -11.35
CA THR A 87 12.94 -8.62 -10.92
C THR A 87 12.70 -8.50 -9.41
N GLN A 88 11.80 -7.59 -9.05
CA GLN A 88 11.34 -7.43 -7.68
C GLN A 88 10.39 -8.58 -7.41
N LEU A 89 10.75 -9.43 -6.47
CA LEU A 89 9.85 -10.48 -6.00
C LEU A 89 8.80 -9.83 -5.10
N ARG A 90 7.51 -10.02 -5.42
CA ARG A 90 6.41 -9.49 -4.63
C ARG A 90 5.42 -10.59 -4.28
N TRP A 91 5.06 -10.67 -3.01
CA TRP A 91 3.96 -11.50 -2.55
C TRP A 91 2.63 -10.81 -2.81
N VAL A 92 1.74 -11.51 -3.49
CA VAL A 92 0.37 -11.08 -3.74
C VAL A 92 -0.64 -12.12 -3.24
N ALA A 93 -1.80 -11.66 -2.81
CA ALA A 93 -2.96 -12.48 -2.48
C ALA A 93 -4.04 -12.27 -3.53
N LEU A 94 -4.45 -13.36 -4.16
CA LEU A 94 -5.48 -13.42 -5.18
C LEU A 94 -6.70 -14.16 -4.64
N ASP A 95 -7.88 -13.60 -4.88
CA ASP A 95 -9.16 -14.30 -4.71
C ASP A 95 -9.63 -14.85 -6.06
N GLY A 96 -9.93 -16.15 -6.13
CA GLY A 96 -10.41 -16.82 -7.33
C GLY A 96 -9.40 -17.76 -7.99
N GLU A 97 -9.61 -18.01 -9.29
CA GLU A 97 -8.88 -19.04 -10.04
C GLU A 97 -7.38 -18.71 -10.12
N PRO A 98 -6.52 -19.61 -9.61
CA PRO A 98 -5.10 -19.35 -9.55
C PRO A 98 -4.41 -19.57 -10.91
N PRO A 99 -3.53 -18.65 -11.32
CA PRO A 99 -2.68 -18.85 -12.49
C PRO A 99 -1.69 -20.00 -12.27
N GLY A 100 -1.16 -20.54 -13.37
CA GLY A 100 -0.12 -21.56 -13.37
C GLY A 100 1.25 -21.01 -12.94
N LEU A 101 2.13 -21.89 -12.46
CA LEU A 101 3.55 -21.55 -12.28
C LEU A 101 4.19 -21.23 -13.64
N GLY A 102 4.99 -20.16 -13.70
CA GLY A 102 5.58 -19.62 -14.93
C GLY A 102 4.62 -18.82 -15.80
N GLU A 103 3.33 -18.73 -15.42
CA GLU A 103 2.36 -17.94 -16.17
C GLU A 103 2.64 -16.45 -15.98
N ARG A 104 2.54 -15.68 -17.07
CA ARG A 104 2.55 -14.22 -16.99
C ARG A 104 1.15 -13.73 -16.69
N VAL A 105 1.05 -12.91 -15.65
CA VAL A 105 -0.20 -12.34 -15.20
C VAL A 105 -0.14 -10.83 -15.18
N ARG A 106 -1.29 -10.22 -15.43
CA ARG A 106 -1.52 -8.79 -15.22
C ARG A 106 -2.57 -8.65 -14.14
N ALA A 107 -2.26 -7.89 -13.10
CA ALA A 107 -3.10 -7.79 -11.91
C ALA A 107 -3.20 -6.35 -11.44
N ARG A 108 -4.38 -5.96 -10.98
CA ARG A 108 -4.63 -4.65 -10.38
C ARG A 108 -4.45 -4.72 -8.88
N SER A 109 -3.65 -3.82 -8.34
CA SER A 109 -3.50 -3.64 -6.90
C SER A 109 -4.82 -3.15 -6.28
N LEU A 110 -5.27 -3.82 -5.24
CA LEU A 110 -6.44 -3.42 -4.45
C LEU A 110 -6.02 -2.77 -3.13
N GLY A 111 -4.84 -3.13 -2.64
CA GLY A 111 -4.28 -2.59 -1.42
C GLY A 111 -3.07 -3.39 -0.94
N ARG A 112 -2.29 -2.78 -0.05
CA ARG A 112 -1.05 -3.36 0.48
C ARG A 112 -1.12 -3.39 2.00
N ARG A 113 -0.67 -4.49 2.60
CA ARG A 113 -0.53 -4.63 4.05
C ARG A 113 0.87 -5.12 4.38
N SER A 114 1.38 -4.68 5.52
CA SER A 114 2.68 -5.11 6.04
C SER A 114 2.49 -6.02 7.25
N ARG A 115 3.42 -6.96 7.44
CA ARG A 115 3.44 -7.91 8.57
C ARG A 115 2.14 -8.69 8.69
N VAL A 116 1.82 -9.43 7.64
CA VAL A 116 0.62 -10.28 7.58
C VAL A 116 1.01 -11.70 7.98
N TRP A 117 0.41 -12.21 9.06
CA TRP A 117 0.48 -13.62 9.44
C TRP A 117 -0.67 -14.38 8.77
N GLU A 118 -0.37 -15.47 8.06
CA GLU A 118 -1.37 -16.42 7.54
C GLU A 118 -1.28 -17.74 8.31
N PRO A 119 -2.22 -18.02 9.24
CA PRO A 119 -2.18 -19.22 10.07
C PRO A 119 -2.18 -20.53 9.27
N ARG A 120 -2.86 -20.59 8.12
CA ARG A 120 -2.97 -21.84 7.33
C ARG A 120 -1.66 -22.22 6.64
N LEU A 121 -0.78 -21.25 6.43
CA LEU A 121 0.56 -21.46 5.86
C LEU A 121 1.64 -21.48 6.93
N GLU A 122 1.29 -21.19 8.18
CA GLU A 122 2.26 -20.93 9.27
C GLU A 122 3.36 -19.96 8.80
N ARG A 123 2.98 -18.89 8.09
CA ARG A 123 3.92 -17.99 7.40
C ARG A 123 3.64 -16.52 7.67
N ASP A 124 4.73 -15.78 7.87
CA ASP A 124 4.74 -14.31 7.87
C ASP A 124 5.09 -13.75 6.49
N PHE A 125 4.29 -12.80 6.04
CA PHE A 125 4.57 -11.94 4.90
C PHE A 125 4.94 -10.55 5.38
N GLU A 126 6.20 -10.14 5.13
CA GLU A 126 6.66 -8.79 5.45
C GLU A 126 5.77 -7.74 4.76
N VAL A 127 5.45 -7.97 3.50
CA VAL A 127 4.49 -7.18 2.73
C VAL A 127 3.68 -8.10 1.83
N LEU A 128 2.36 -7.93 1.86
CA LEU A 128 1.40 -8.66 1.05
C LEU A 128 0.49 -7.67 0.31
N GLU A 129 0.36 -7.85 -1.00
CA GLU A 129 -0.48 -7.02 -1.85
C GLU A 129 -1.71 -7.79 -2.33
N TYR A 130 -2.89 -7.25 -2.08
CA TYR A 130 -4.15 -7.85 -2.52
C TYR A 130 -4.41 -7.41 -3.95
N VAL A 131 -4.72 -8.37 -4.82
CA VAL A 131 -4.82 -8.10 -6.26
C VAL A 131 -6.07 -8.75 -6.87
N ALA A 132 -6.52 -8.16 -7.98
CA ALA A 132 -7.48 -8.78 -8.89
C ALA A 132 -6.83 -8.98 -10.26
N LEU A 133 -6.96 -10.18 -10.84
CA LEU A 133 -6.45 -10.43 -12.19
C LEU A 133 -7.20 -9.59 -13.23
N LEU A 134 -6.45 -9.06 -14.19
CA LEU A 134 -6.97 -8.39 -15.37
C LEU A 134 -6.92 -9.39 -16.52
N ARG A 135 -8.10 -9.80 -16.99
CA ARG A 135 -8.27 -10.65 -18.18
C ARG A 135 -8.42 -9.81 -19.44
#